data_AF-A0A1Y3Q5K4-F1
#
_entry.id   AF-A0A1Y3Q5K4-F1
#
_cell.length_a   1.000
_cell.length_b   1.000
_cell.length_c   1.000
_cell.angle_alpha   90.00
_cell.angle_beta   90.00
_cell.angle_gamma   90.00
#
_symmetry.space_group_name_H-M   'P 1'
#
loop_
_entity.id
_entity.type
_entity.pdbx_description
1 polymer ?
#
loop_
_entity_poly.entity_id
_entity_poly.type
_entity_poly.pdbx_seq_one_letter_code
_entity_poly.pdbx_strand_id
1 'polypeptide(L)' 'MTARHLAEELEVHIRTVYRCIDALCASGVPIAAETGRKGGYYLPAHVKLEPLLMRRHWEERLRRIREATEVRT' A
#
# COMPACT_ATOMS: atom_id res chain seq x y z
N MET A 1 -11.57 3.28 -6.75
CA MET A 1 -10.98 4.64 -6.60
C MET A 1 -9.98 4.88 -7.73
N THR A 2 -9.94 6.04 -8.40
CA THR A 2 -9.01 6.26 -9.54
C THR A 2 -7.60 6.60 -9.04
N ALA A 3 -6.57 6.38 -9.87
CA ALA A 3 -5.20 6.81 -9.53
C ALA A 3 -5.09 8.34 -9.38
N ARG A 4 -5.89 9.11 -10.13
CA ARG A 4 -5.95 10.57 -9.99
C ARG A 4 -6.51 10.96 -8.63
N HIS A 5 -7.62 10.34 -8.23
CA HIS A 5 -8.24 10.65 -6.94
C HIS A 5 -7.29 10.28 -5.78
N LEU A 6 -6.63 9.12 -5.85
CA LEU A 6 -5.56 8.73 -4.92
C LEU A 6 -4.41 9.73 -4.87
N ALA A 7 -4.00 10.27 -6.01
CA ALA A 7 -2.92 11.24 -6.09
C ALA A 7 -3.30 12.57 -5.41
N GLU A 8 -4.53 13.01 -5.59
CA GLU A 8 -5.09 14.21 -4.97
C GLU A 8 -5.25 14.04 -3.45
N GLU A 9 -5.87 12.94 -2.99
CA GLU A 9 -6.06 12.67 -1.56
C GLU A 9 -4.76 12.49 -0.79
N LEU A 10 -3.75 11.86 -1.42
CA LEU A 10 -2.46 11.60 -0.79
C LEU A 10 -1.43 12.71 -1.06
N GLU A 11 -1.81 13.77 -1.79
CA GLU A 11 -0.93 14.88 -2.17
C GLU A 11 0.38 14.44 -2.85
N VAL A 12 0.31 13.38 -3.66
CA VAL A 12 1.46 12.82 -4.39
C VAL A 12 1.25 12.91 -5.89
N HIS A 13 2.35 12.87 -6.64
CA HIS A 13 2.27 12.79 -8.08
C HIS A 13 1.62 11.46 -8.54
N ILE A 14 0.81 11.49 -9.60
CA ILE A 14 0.09 10.31 -10.11
C ILE A 14 1.03 9.14 -10.49
N ARG A 15 2.25 9.42 -10.95
CA ARG A 15 3.28 8.38 -11.19
C ARG A 15 3.70 7.64 -9.92
N THR A 16 3.66 8.29 -8.76
CA THR A 16 3.93 7.63 -7.47
C THR A 16 2.82 6.64 -7.14
N VAL A 17 1.56 6.98 -7.43
CA VAL A 17 0.43 6.07 -7.24
C VAL A 17 0.62 4.80 -8.09
N TYR A 18 0.90 4.95 -9.38
CA TYR A 18 1.17 3.79 -10.25
C TYR A 18 2.34 2.94 -9.75
N ARG A 19 3.47 3.57 -9.40
CA ARG A 19 4.64 2.86 -8.88
C ARG A 19 4.32 2.12 -7.57
N CYS A 20 3.54 2.70 -6.69
CA CYS A 20 3.12 2.05 -5.45
C CYS A 20 2.19 0.87 -5.73
N ILE A 21 1.25 1.01 -6.68
CA ILE A 21 0.38 -0.10 -7.09
C ILE A 21 1.23 -1.24 -7.68
N ASP A 22 2.19 -0.94 -8.55
CA ASP A 22 3.11 -1.94 -9.11
C ASP A 22 3.92 -2.64 -8.01
N ALA A 23 4.44 -1.88 -7.03
CA ALA A 23 5.19 -2.45 -5.91
C ALA A 23 4.31 -3.34 -5.02
N LEU A 24 3.05 -2.95 -4.79
CA LEU A 24 2.08 -3.74 -4.04
C LEU A 24 1.76 -5.03 -4.79
N CYS A 25 1.48 -4.96 -6.09
CA CYS A 25 1.29 -6.14 -6.94
C CYS A 25 2.51 -7.06 -6.93
N ALA A 26 3.72 -6.51 -7.07
CA ALA A 26 4.98 -7.25 -7.03
C ALA A 26 5.23 -7.92 -5.66
N SER A 27 4.76 -7.30 -4.57
CA SER A 27 4.82 -7.92 -3.26
C SER A 27 3.84 -9.11 -3.14
N GLY A 28 2.75 -9.12 -3.90
CA GLY A 28 1.71 -10.14 -3.83
C GLY A 28 0.34 -9.60 -3.36
N VAL A 29 0.15 -8.28 -3.35
CA VAL A 29 -1.17 -7.67 -3.14
C VAL A 29 -1.99 -7.83 -4.42
N PRO A 30 -3.16 -8.46 -4.35
CA PRO A 30 -4.05 -8.64 -5.48
C PRO A 30 -4.89 -7.37 -5.67
N ILE A 31 -4.32 -6.38 -6.36
CA ILE A 31 -5.02 -5.15 -6.74
C ILE A 31 -5.64 -5.36 -8.12
N ALA A 32 -6.95 -5.15 -8.24
CA ALA A 32 -7.66 -5.15 -9.51
C ALA A 32 -7.77 -3.72 -10.05
N ALA A 33 -7.68 -3.59 -11.38
CA ALA A 33 -7.87 -2.34 -12.10
C ALA A 33 -8.95 -2.52 -13.15
N GLU A 34 -9.98 -1.67 -13.11
CA GLU A 34 -11.03 -1.65 -14.13
C GLU A 34 -10.92 -0.39 -14.97
N THR A 35 -10.99 -0.54 -16.28
CA THR A 35 -10.93 0.57 -17.24
C THR A 35 -12.33 1.05 -17.61
N GLY A 36 -12.59 2.35 -17.58
CA GLY A 36 -13.89 2.93 -18.00
C GLY A 36 -14.27 4.18 -17.21
N ARG A 37 -15.47 4.75 -17.47
CA ARG A 37 -15.97 5.96 -16.77
C ARG A 37 -16.13 5.78 -15.27
N LYS A 38 -16.41 4.55 -14.82
CA LYS A 38 -16.44 4.15 -13.39
C LYS A 38 -15.21 3.34 -12.98
N GLY A 39 -14.20 3.29 -13.84
CA GLY A 39 -13.00 2.51 -13.64
C GLY A 39 -12.16 3.02 -12.46
N GLY A 40 -11.25 2.17 -11.99
CA GLY A 40 -10.35 2.48 -10.89
C GLY A 40 -9.73 1.23 -10.30
N TYR A 41 -8.93 1.47 -9.27
CA TYR A 41 -8.28 0.43 -8.47
C TYR A 41 -9.18 0.03 -7.31
N TYR A 42 -9.22 -1.28 -7.05
CA TYR A 42 -9.91 -1.87 -5.90
C TYR A 42 -9.23 -3.17 -5.47
N LEU A 43 -9.38 -3.51 -4.20
CA LEU A 43 -9.05 -4.84 -3.69
C LEU A 43 -10.31 -5.72 -3.81
N PRO A 44 -10.22 -6.92 -4.41
CA PRO A 44 -11.35 -7.85 -4.43
C PRO A 44 -11.73 -8.25 -2.99
N ALA A 45 -13.02 -8.35 -2.69
CA ALA A 45 -13.52 -8.55 -1.32
C ALA A 45 -13.10 -9.88 -0.66
N HIS A 46 -12.64 -10.87 -1.44
CA HIS A 46 -12.39 -12.24 -0.97
C HIS A 46 -10.91 -12.61 -0.91
N VAL A 47 -9.99 -11.65 -1.08
CA VAL A 47 -8.57 -12.01 -1.09
C VAL A 47 -8.02 -12.02 0.33
N LYS A 48 -7.64 -13.22 0.79
CA LYS A 48 -6.71 -13.35 1.91
C LYS A 48 -5.39 -12.76 1.44
N LEU A 49 -5.12 -11.51 1.82
CA LEU A 49 -3.75 -11.00 1.84
C LEU A 49 -2.99 -11.96 2.73
N GLU A 50 -2.21 -12.87 2.13
CA GLU A 50 -1.34 -13.74 2.91
C GLU A 50 -0.52 -12.81 3.82
N PRO A 51 -0.64 -12.95 5.14
CA PRO A 51 -0.01 -12.00 6.06
C PRO A 51 1.52 -11.92 5.93
N LEU A 52 2.11 -12.87 5.20
CA LEU A 52 3.54 -12.94 4.90
C LEU A 52 4.06 -11.75 4.08
N LEU A 53 3.17 -10.98 3.45
CA LEU A 53 3.54 -9.80 2.70
C LEU A 53 4.31 -8.76 3.54
N MET A 54 3.92 -8.57 4.80
CA MET A 54 4.45 -7.48 5.64
C MET A 54 4.57 -7.82 7.13
N ARG A 55 4.39 -9.07 7.58
CA ARG A 55 4.44 -9.35 9.02
C ARG A 55 5.85 -9.19 9.61
N ARG A 56 6.90 -9.68 8.94
CA ARG A 56 8.29 -9.57 9.45
C ARG A 56 8.88 -8.17 9.37
N HIS A 57 8.65 -7.43 8.29
CA HIS A 57 9.27 -6.12 8.11
C HIS A 57 8.58 -5.01 8.94
N TRP A 58 7.28 -5.11 9.15
CA TRP A 58 6.53 -4.14 9.96
C TRP A 58 6.83 -4.31 11.45
N GLU A 59 6.97 -5.55 11.94
CA GLU A 59 7.39 -5.83 13.32
C GLU A 59 8.81 -5.33 13.60
N GLU A 60 9.77 -5.61 12.71
CA GLU A 60 11.15 -5.11 12.82
C GLU A 60 11.20 -3.57 12.84
N ARG A 61 10.41 -2.92 11.98
CA ARG A 61 10.37 -1.45 11.90
C ARG A 61 9.69 -0.82 13.12
N LEU A 62 8.60 -1.42 13.63
CA LEU A 62 7.97 -1.00 14.88
C LEU A 62 8.88 -1.22 16.09
N ARG A 63 9.63 -2.31 16.11
CA ARG A 63 10.66 -2.59 17.12
C ARG A 63 11.71 -1.48 17.12
N ARG A 64 12.25 -1.10 15.97
CA ARG A 64 13.22 -0.01 15.85
C ARG A 64 12.67 1.35 16.28
N ILE A 65 11.39 1.63 15.99
CA ILE A 65 10.74 2.88 16.44
C ILE A 65 10.56 2.88 17.96
N ARG A 66 10.15 1.77 18.58
CA ARG A 66 10.05 1.65 20.05
C ARG A 66 11.41 1.78 20.73
N GLU A 67 12.42 1.07 20.24
CA GLU A 67 13.80 1.15 20.78
C GLU A 67 14.36 2.57 20.66
N ALA A 68 14.10 3.28 19.55
CA ALA A 68 14.50 4.68 19.38
C ALA A 68 13.72 5.66 20.29
N THR A 69 12.59 5.24 20.85
CA THR A 69 11.75 6.06 21.76
C THR A 69 12.15 5.82 23.23
N GLU A 70 12.65 4.64 23.59
CA GLU A 70 13.15 4.32 24.94
C GLU A 70 14.50 4.96 25.29
N VAL A 71 15.35 5.29 24.30
CA VAL A 71 16.67 5.92 24.54
C VAL A 71 16.57 7.43 24.86
N ARG A 72 15.36 8.00 24.85
CA ARG A 72 15.13 9.44 25.14
C ARG A 72 14.39 9.69 26.46
N THR A 73 14.49 8.79 27.44
CA THR A 73 14.11 9.04 28.84
C THR A 73 15.35 8.98 29.73
#